data_AF-A0A834TNI2-F1
#
_entry.id   AF-A0A834TNI2-F1
#
_cell.length_a   1.000
_cell.length_b   1.000
_cell.length_c   1.000
_cell.angle_alpha   90.00
_cell.angle_beta   90.00
_cell.angle_gamma   90.00
#
_symmetry.space_group_name_H-M   'P 1'
#
loop_
_entity.id
_entity.type
_entity.pdbx_description
1 polymer ?
#
loop_
_entity_poly.entity_id
_entity_poly.type
_entity_poly.pdbx_seq_one_letter_code
_entity_poly.pdbx_strand_id
1 'polypeptide(L)'
;MMLVKNAINEQGVVRDGRLKILEVWSLRAGQRVVVPFNAEAQPVGNAAGLLSGFFGIIVTEVNTFPISYQSLDKVPNSYKEACFNSIKAKFCLNRDIDKHFVIKKLGKNWRNYRVFLFDRFYKVEKSREQNLEKYPEFISFDMWAAFVDYRLEQKTKEKILELESQGTLFSQISENDSLGQVLGKENPRRVRGLGFGPSPTKVFGQTKTTRLGRISLNCSGSNDAVVQEVARLQTKL
;
A
#
# COMPACT_ATOMS: atom_id res chain seq x y z
N MET A 1 -3.92 9.94 16.50
CA MET A 1 -4.77 8.79 16.89
C MET A 1 -5.92 8.72 15.90
N MET A 2 -6.10 7.61 15.17
CA MET A 2 -7.16 7.50 14.15
C MET A 2 -8.41 6.82 14.73
N LEU A 3 -9.60 7.35 14.42
CA LEU A 3 -10.88 6.83 14.89
C LEU A 3 -11.31 5.63 14.03
N VAL A 4 -11.12 4.40 14.48
CA VAL A 4 -11.49 3.21 13.69
C VAL A 4 -12.83 2.67 14.18
N LYS A 5 -13.91 2.95 13.43
CA LYS A 5 -15.21 2.35 13.71
C LYS A 5 -15.19 0.87 13.29
N ASN A 6 -15.80 0.00 14.09
CA ASN A 6 -16.12 -1.40 13.79
C ASN A 6 -14.96 -2.43 13.80
N ALA A 7 -14.55 -2.90 14.98
CA ALA A 7 -13.83 -4.18 15.13
C ALA A 7 -14.82 -5.33 15.37
N ILE A 8 -14.71 -6.43 14.63
CA ILE A 8 -15.51 -7.66 14.81
C ILE A 8 -14.75 -8.62 15.72
N ASN A 9 -15.42 -9.24 16.69
CA ASN A 9 -14.87 -10.33 17.50
C ASN A 9 -15.25 -11.73 16.97
N GLU A 10 -14.76 -12.79 17.60
CA GLU A 10 -15.04 -14.19 17.24
C GLU A 10 -16.55 -14.53 17.15
N GLN A 11 -17.40 -13.78 17.83
CA GLN A 11 -18.85 -13.98 17.90
C GLN A 11 -19.61 -13.14 16.84
N GLY A 12 -18.90 -12.43 15.96
CA GLY A 12 -19.50 -11.57 14.95
C GLY A 12 -20.00 -10.21 15.50
N VAL A 13 -19.74 -9.91 16.77
CA VAL A 13 -20.17 -8.65 17.41
C VAL A 13 -19.26 -7.52 16.95
N VAL A 14 -19.86 -6.50 16.33
CA VAL A 14 -19.19 -5.26 15.97
C VAL A 14 -19.09 -4.37 17.21
N ARG A 15 -17.87 -3.96 17.56
CA ARG A 15 -17.63 -2.97 18.61
C ARG A 15 -16.99 -1.72 18.01
N ASP A 16 -17.51 -0.58 18.43
CA ASP A 16 -16.86 0.71 18.18
C ASP A 16 -15.73 0.94 19.17
N GLY A 17 -14.58 1.38 18.67
CA GLY A 17 -13.39 1.60 19.49
C GLY A 17 -12.42 2.60 18.85
N ARG A 18 -11.38 2.98 19.59
CA ARG A 18 -10.25 3.73 19.04
C ARG A 18 -9.07 2.78 19.01
N LEU A 19 -8.52 2.53 17.82
CA LEU A 19 -7.35 1.66 17.64
C LEU A 19 -6.19 2.46 17.07
N LYS A 20 -5.03 2.30 17.68
CA LYS A 20 -3.75 2.69 17.08
C LYS A 20 -3.23 1.57 16.21
N ILE A 21 -2.36 1.92 15.27
CA ILE A 21 -1.80 0.98 14.30
C ILE A 21 -1.05 -0.19 14.95
N LEU A 22 -0.30 0.04 16.04
CA LEU A 22 0.43 -1.00 16.76
C LEU A 22 -0.52 -1.94 17.54
N GLU A 23 -1.67 -1.43 17.98
CA GLU A 23 -2.68 -2.23 18.67
C GLU A 23 -3.34 -3.22 17.72
N VAL A 24 -3.37 -2.93 16.41
CA VAL A 24 -3.87 -3.87 15.38
C VAL A 24 -3.07 -5.17 15.39
N TRP A 25 -1.75 -5.12 15.60
CA TRP A 25 -0.92 -6.33 15.69
C TRP A 25 -1.35 -7.23 16.85
N SER A 26 -1.74 -6.60 17.96
CA SER A 26 -2.11 -7.26 19.22
C SER A 26 -3.56 -7.73 19.28
N LEU A 27 -4.34 -7.58 18.21
CA LEU A 27 -5.69 -8.13 18.13
C LEU A 27 -5.66 -9.65 18.31
N ARG A 28 -6.55 -10.16 19.16
CA ARG A 28 -6.67 -11.59 19.45
C ARG A 28 -7.11 -12.36 18.19
N ALA A 29 -6.95 -13.68 18.21
CA ALA A 29 -7.53 -14.53 17.18
C ALA A 29 -9.03 -14.21 17.02
N GLY A 30 -9.50 -14.21 15.77
CA GLY A 30 -10.87 -13.84 15.41
C GLY A 30 -11.26 -12.37 15.60
N GLN A 31 -10.43 -11.52 16.21
CA GLN A 31 -10.64 -10.07 16.21
C GLN A 31 -10.10 -9.43 14.93
N ARG A 32 -10.97 -8.77 14.17
CA ARG A 32 -10.62 -8.14 12.88
C ARG A 32 -11.24 -6.77 12.72
N VAL A 33 -10.48 -5.85 12.13
CA VAL A 33 -10.95 -4.51 11.77
C VAL A 33 -11.75 -4.56 10.48
N VAL A 34 -12.97 -4.03 10.49
CA VAL A 34 -13.77 -3.90 9.28
C VAL A 34 -13.29 -2.71 8.48
N VAL A 35 -12.94 -2.95 7.21
CA VAL A 35 -12.56 -1.88 6.28
C VAL A 35 -13.67 -1.79 5.24
N PRO A 36 -14.46 -0.70 5.20
CA PRO A 36 -15.45 -0.53 4.14
C PRO A 36 -14.73 -0.23 2.82
N PHE A 37 -15.25 -0.79 1.74
CA PHE A 37 -14.78 -0.53 0.38
C PHE A 37 -15.88 0.16 -0.43
N ASN A 38 -15.49 1.06 -1.33
CA ASN A 38 -16.42 1.69 -2.28
C ASN A 38 -16.68 0.79 -3.51
N ALA A 39 -17.52 1.26 -4.43
CA ALA A 39 -17.87 0.54 -5.66
C ALA A 39 -16.63 0.23 -6.55
N GLU A 40 -15.57 1.03 -6.42
CA GLU A 40 -14.31 0.86 -7.14
C GLU A 40 -13.32 -0.09 -6.44
N ALA A 41 -13.75 -0.83 -5.41
CA ALA A 41 -12.91 -1.71 -4.60
C ALA A 41 -11.71 -0.98 -3.97
N GLN A 42 -11.93 0.25 -3.51
CA GLN A 42 -10.95 1.02 -2.71
C GLN A 42 -11.43 1.13 -1.27
N PRO A 43 -10.52 0.97 -0.28
CA PRO A 43 -10.88 1.12 1.11
C PRO A 43 -11.19 2.59 1.39
N VAL A 44 -12.27 2.85 2.14
CA VAL A 44 -12.73 4.20 2.48
C VAL A 44 -12.86 4.39 3.98
N GLY A 45 -12.93 5.66 4.41
CA GLY A 45 -13.06 6.04 5.81
C GLY A 45 -11.78 5.81 6.63
N ASN A 46 -11.89 5.97 7.95
CA ASN A 46 -10.73 5.97 8.84
C ASN A 46 -10.01 4.61 8.93
N ALA A 47 -10.74 3.51 8.77
CA ALA A 47 -10.16 2.16 8.74
C ALA A 47 -9.24 1.96 7.52
N ALA A 48 -9.46 2.68 6.41
CA ALA A 48 -8.57 2.68 5.25
C ALA A 48 -7.19 3.28 5.59
N GLY A 49 -7.15 4.34 6.39
CA GLY A 49 -5.91 4.93 6.89
C GLY A 49 -5.13 3.97 7.78
N LEU A 50 -5.84 3.25 8.66
CA LEU A 50 -5.26 2.22 9.50
C LEU A 50 -4.68 1.06 8.67
N LEU A 51 -5.43 0.57 7.69
CA LEU A 51 -4.99 -0.46 6.75
C LEU A 51 -3.74 0.00 5.97
N SER A 52 -3.75 1.22 5.45
CA SER A 52 -2.63 1.80 4.70
C SER A 52 -1.35 1.89 5.54
N GLY A 53 -1.45 2.34 6.79
CA GLY A 53 -0.28 2.36 7.66
C GLY A 53 0.16 0.95 8.06
N PHE A 54 -0.78 0.01 8.25
CA PHE A 54 -0.45 -1.38 8.59
C PHE A 54 0.35 -2.05 7.46
N PHE A 55 0.07 -1.74 6.19
CA PHE A 55 0.94 -2.14 5.08
C PHE A 55 2.38 -1.65 5.26
N GLY A 56 2.57 -0.44 5.78
CA GLY A 56 3.89 0.11 6.11
C GLY A 56 4.64 -0.76 7.11
N ILE A 57 3.95 -1.22 8.16
CA ILE A 57 4.54 -2.13 9.16
C ILE A 57 4.89 -3.48 8.53
N ILE A 58 3.97 -4.05 7.75
CA ILE A 58 4.19 -5.35 7.10
C ILE A 58 5.44 -5.34 6.20
N VAL A 59 5.66 -4.29 5.41
CA VAL A 59 6.83 -4.24 4.52
C VAL A 59 8.15 -3.97 5.26
N THR A 60 8.11 -3.50 6.51
CA THR A 60 9.30 -3.32 7.35
C THR A 60 9.74 -4.62 8.03
N GLU A 61 8.86 -5.62 8.09
CA GLU A 61 9.19 -6.94 8.62
C GLU A 61 10.02 -7.71 7.59
N VAL A 62 11.33 -7.68 7.75
CA VAL A 62 12.31 -8.22 6.78
C VAL A 62 12.12 -9.70 6.48
N ASN A 63 11.63 -10.47 7.46
CA ASN A 63 11.37 -11.90 7.32
C ASN A 63 10.11 -12.17 6.50
N THR A 64 9.20 -11.19 6.39
CA THR A 64 7.95 -11.32 5.63
C THR A 64 8.08 -10.71 4.24
N PHE A 65 8.96 -9.72 4.04
CA PHE A 65 9.13 -9.06 2.76
C PHE A 65 10.60 -8.64 2.46
N PRO A 66 11.42 -9.55 1.91
CA PRO A 66 12.86 -9.35 1.75
C PRO A 66 13.21 -8.22 0.76
N ILE A 67 14.23 -7.42 1.10
CA ILE A 67 14.67 -6.26 0.29
C ILE A 67 15.66 -6.60 -0.82
N SER A 68 16.27 -7.78 -0.76
CA SER A 68 17.36 -8.24 -1.65
C SER A 68 16.88 -8.57 -3.06
N TYR A 69 15.58 -8.78 -3.27
CA TYR A 69 15.02 -9.02 -4.59
C TYR A 69 14.97 -7.73 -5.41
N GLN A 70 15.37 -7.82 -6.67
CA GLN A 70 15.41 -6.66 -7.58
C GLN A 70 14.00 -6.06 -7.78
N SER A 71 13.00 -6.91 -7.97
CA SER A 71 11.63 -6.53 -8.29
C SER A 71 10.61 -7.44 -7.60
N LEU A 72 9.37 -6.97 -7.43
CA LEU A 72 8.37 -7.72 -6.67
C LEU A 72 7.98 -9.03 -7.36
N ASP A 73 7.97 -9.08 -8.69
CA ASP A 73 7.71 -10.29 -9.45
C ASP A 73 8.74 -11.41 -9.16
N LYS A 74 9.98 -11.05 -8.79
CA LYS A 74 11.01 -12.00 -8.38
C LYS A 74 10.88 -12.46 -6.93
N VAL A 75 10.12 -11.74 -6.09
CA VAL A 75 9.82 -12.18 -4.73
C VAL A 75 8.95 -13.44 -4.80
N PRO A 76 9.36 -14.55 -4.15
CA PRO A 76 8.59 -15.79 -4.16
C PRO A 76 7.16 -15.57 -3.67
N ASN A 77 6.20 -16.28 -4.27
CA ASN A 77 4.79 -16.11 -3.94
C ASN A 77 4.50 -16.46 -2.47
N SER A 78 5.26 -17.36 -1.85
CA SER A 78 5.12 -17.69 -0.42
C SER A 78 5.19 -16.46 0.49
N TYR A 79 6.10 -15.52 0.23
CA TYR A 79 6.19 -14.26 0.99
C TYR A 79 4.94 -13.38 0.79
N LYS A 80 4.46 -13.27 -0.45
CA LYS A 80 3.24 -12.50 -0.79
C LYS A 80 2.01 -13.10 -0.11
N GLU A 81 1.89 -14.42 -0.12
CA GLU A 81 0.81 -15.14 0.58
C GLU A 81 0.90 -14.94 2.09
N ALA A 82 2.10 -15.07 2.68
CA ALA A 82 2.30 -14.85 4.11
C ALA A 82 1.89 -13.42 4.53
N CYS A 83 2.34 -12.39 3.80
CA CYS A 83 1.90 -11.01 4.00
C CYS A 83 0.38 -10.87 3.92
N PHE A 84 -0.23 -11.41 2.86
CA PHE A 84 -1.67 -11.32 2.67
C PHE A 84 -2.45 -12.01 3.79
N ASN A 85 -2.01 -13.17 4.24
CA ASN A 85 -2.62 -13.91 5.35
C ASN A 85 -2.49 -13.15 6.67
N SER A 86 -1.33 -12.54 6.96
CA SER A 86 -1.13 -11.68 8.14
C SER A 86 -2.08 -10.48 8.15
N ILE A 87 -2.32 -9.86 7.00
CA ILE A 87 -3.27 -8.76 6.87
C ILE A 87 -4.72 -9.27 7.04
N LYS A 88 -5.08 -10.37 6.37
CA LYS A 88 -6.41 -10.99 6.46
C LYS A 88 -6.76 -11.47 7.87
N ALA A 89 -5.75 -11.83 8.67
CA ALA A 89 -5.92 -12.20 10.06
C ALA A 89 -6.33 -11.00 10.95
N LYS A 90 -6.04 -9.76 10.52
CA LYS A 90 -6.28 -8.54 11.31
C LYS A 90 -7.35 -7.63 10.71
N PHE A 91 -7.67 -7.79 9.43
CA PHE A 91 -8.66 -6.99 8.71
C PHE A 91 -9.68 -7.88 7.99
N CYS A 92 -10.94 -7.44 7.98
CA CYS A 92 -12.00 -8.07 7.17
C CYS A 92 -11.86 -7.59 5.72
N LEU A 93 -11.34 -8.47 4.86
CA LEU A 93 -11.18 -8.27 3.43
C LEU A 93 -12.13 -9.20 2.66
N ASN A 94 -12.91 -8.64 1.74
CA ASN A 94 -13.91 -9.29 0.91
C ASN A 94 -13.32 -9.82 -0.42
N ARG A 95 -12.74 -11.03 -0.38
CA ARG A 95 -12.35 -11.91 -1.54
C ARG A 95 -11.12 -11.45 -2.38
N ASP A 96 -10.85 -12.18 -3.47
CA ASP A 96 -9.64 -12.10 -4.33
C ASP A 96 -9.34 -10.70 -4.90
N ILE A 97 -10.34 -9.85 -5.05
CA ILE A 97 -10.20 -8.45 -5.50
C ILE A 97 -9.29 -7.68 -4.52
N ASP A 98 -9.44 -7.94 -3.23
CA ASP A 98 -8.65 -7.30 -2.18
C ASP A 98 -7.21 -7.77 -2.20
N LYS A 99 -6.94 -9.00 -2.62
CA LYS A 99 -5.58 -9.52 -2.71
C LYS A 99 -4.76 -8.77 -3.75
N HIS A 100 -5.33 -8.54 -4.94
CA HIS A 100 -4.64 -7.75 -5.96
C HIS A 100 -4.37 -6.32 -5.47
N PHE A 101 -5.35 -5.68 -4.84
CA PHE A 101 -5.17 -4.35 -4.24
C PHE A 101 -4.06 -4.35 -3.17
N VAL A 102 -4.09 -5.31 -2.24
CA VAL A 102 -3.13 -5.44 -1.14
C VAL A 102 -1.73 -5.65 -1.68
N ILE A 103 -1.52 -6.61 -2.60
CA ILE A 103 -0.19 -6.86 -3.17
C ILE A 103 0.35 -5.63 -3.89
N LYS A 104 -0.48 -4.94 -4.69
CA LYS A 104 -0.09 -3.70 -5.37
C LYS A 104 0.31 -2.59 -4.39
N LYS A 105 -0.40 -2.45 -3.26
CA LYS A 105 -0.08 -1.46 -2.22
C LYS A 105 1.18 -1.85 -1.44
N LEU A 106 1.34 -3.11 -1.09
CA LEU A 106 2.58 -3.64 -0.48
C LEU A 106 3.78 -3.40 -1.39
N GLY A 107 3.65 -3.63 -2.69
CA GLY A 107 4.68 -3.35 -3.69
C GLY A 107 5.11 -1.89 -3.74
N LYS A 108 4.16 -0.94 -3.67
CA LYS A 108 4.48 0.49 -3.54
C LYS A 108 5.23 0.77 -2.24
N ASN A 109 4.70 0.31 -1.11
CA ASN A 109 5.31 0.57 0.20
C ASN A 109 6.70 -0.06 0.33
N TRP A 110 6.92 -1.25 -0.21
CA TRP A 110 8.21 -1.93 -0.20
C TRP A 110 9.28 -1.17 -1.00
N ARG A 111 8.93 -0.60 -2.15
CA ARG A 111 9.85 0.27 -2.89
C ARG A 111 10.21 1.52 -2.09
N ASN A 112 9.22 2.16 -1.48
CA ASN A 112 9.44 3.35 -0.65
C ASN A 112 10.29 3.02 0.58
N TYR A 113 10.09 1.84 1.18
CA TYR A 113 10.92 1.37 2.28
C TYR A 113 12.36 1.10 1.85
N ARG A 114 12.59 0.50 0.67
CA ARG A 114 13.94 0.31 0.12
C ARG A 114 14.65 1.63 -0.17
N VAL A 115 13.93 2.64 -0.70
CA VAL A 115 14.45 4.01 -0.86
C VAL A 115 14.89 4.57 0.49
N PHE A 116 13.99 4.56 1.46
CA PHE A 116 14.24 5.04 2.81
C PHE A 116 15.47 4.38 3.45
N LEU A 117 15.62 3.05 3.32
CA LEU A 117 16.78 2.33 3.82
C LEU A 117 18.07 2.78 3.11
N PHE A 118 18.04 2.91 1.79
CA PHE A 118 19.20 3.35 1.04
C PHE A 118 19.65 4.75 1.46
N ASP A 119 18.74 5.72 1.48
CA ASP A 119 19.07 7.11 1.84
C ASP A 119 19.58 7.23 3.28
N ARG A 120 19.00 6.43 4.18
CA ARG A 120 19.35 6.45 5.60
C ARG A 120 20.74 5.86 5.84
N PHE A 121 21.03 4.69 5.27
CA PHE A 121 22.18 3.87 5.65
C PHE A 121 23.34 3.91 4.65
N TYR A 122 23.08 4.13 3.36
CA TYR A 122 24.13 4.27 2.35
C TYR A 122 24.68 5.70 2.32
N LYS A 123 26.01 5.86 2.18
CA LYS A 123 26.70 7.14 2.04
C LYS A 123 27.62 7.12 0.83
N VAL A 124 27.36 8.01 -0.12
CA VAL A 124 28.05 8.03 -1.42
C VAL A 124 29.54 8.36 -1.28
N GLU A 125 29.91 9.06 -0.21
CA GLU A 125 31.29 9.46 0.10
C GLU A 125 32.14 8.32 0.66
N LYS A 126 31.50 7.20 1.04
CA LYS A 126 32.18 6.02 1.59
C LYS A 126 32.36 4.94 0.54
N SER A 127 33.40 4.13 0.74
CA SER A 127 33.60 2.91 -0.06
C SER A 127 32.41 1.95 0.10
N ARG A 128 32.30 1.01 -0.84
CA ARG A 128 31.26 -0.03 -0.78
C ARG A 128 31.41 -0.84 0.51
N GLU A 129 32.63 -1.26 0.85
CA GLU A 129 32.95 -2.09 2.00
C GLU A 129 32.54 -1.40 3.31
N GLN A 130 32.86 -0.11 3.46
CA GLN A 130 32.45 0.69 4.62
C GLN A 130 30.93 0.88 4.72
N ASN A 131 30.21 0.92 3.59
CA ASN A 131 28.74 0.96 3.56
C ASN A 131 28.11 -0.40 3.90
N LEU A 132 28.79 -1.51 3.60
CA LEU A 132 28.32 -2.83 3.97
C LEU A 132 28.50 -3.12 5.46
N GLU A 133 29.56 -2.60 6.08
CA GLU A 133 29.75 -2.69 7.54
C GLU A 133 28.70 -1.92 8.34
N LYS A 134 28.13 -0.85 7.77
CA LYS A 134 27.11 0.01 8.42
C LYS A 134 25.68 -0.40 8.03
N TYR A 135 25.42 -1.70 7.98
CA TYR A 135 24.10 -2.23 7.65
C TYR A 135 23.11 -2.05 8.82
N PRO A 136 21.79 -1.98 8.54
CA PRO A 136 20.78 -1.90 9.59
C PRO A 136 20.73 -3.20 10.42
N GLU A 137 20.76 -3.11 11.75
CA GLU A 137 20.80 -4.27 12.66
C GLU A 137 19.65 -5.28 12.44
N PHE A 138 18.49 -4.80 11.98
CA PHE A 138 17.31 -5.61 11.70
C PHE A 138 17.32 -6.26 10.30
N ILE A 139 18.37 -6.08 9.49
CA ILE A 139 18.54 -6.70 8.17
C ILE A 139 19.81 -7.54 8.20
N SER A 140 19.80 -8.74 7.62
CA SER A 140 21.04 -9.53 7.54
C SER A 140 22.05 -8.88 6.59
N PHE A 141 23.33 -9.03 6.89
CA PHE A 141 24.41 -8.54 6.04
C PHE A 141 24.24 -8.98 4.58
N ASP A 142 23.93 -10.25 4.33
CA ASP A 142 23.75 -10.78 2.97
C ASP A 142 22.59 -10.10 2.22
N MET A 143 21.48 -9.83 2.91
CA MET A 143 20.35 -9.12 2.30
C MET A 143 20.71 -7.68 1.97
N TRP A 144 21.43 -7.00 2.87
CA TRP A 144 21.90 -5.64 2.64
C TRP A 144 22.91 -5.58 1.49
N ALA A 145 23.89 -6.47 1.48
CA ALA A 145 24.90 -6.56 0.44
C ALA A 145 24.27 -6.80 -0.94
N ALA A 146 23.36 -7.77 -1.04
CA ALA A 146 22.63 -8.03 -2.29
C ALA A 146 21.82 -6.81 -2.76
N PHE A 147 21.19 -6.08 -1.84
CA PHE A 147 20.45 -4.87 -2.16
C PHE A 147 21.37 -3.73 -2.63
N VAL A 148 22.50 -3.49 -1.96
CA VAL A 148 23.51 -2.50 -2.34
C VAL A 148 24.11 -2.83 -3.70
N ASP A 149 24.46 -4.09 -3.95
CA ASP A 149 25.03 -4.52 -5.24
C ASP A 149 24.07 -4.27 -6.40
N TYR A 150 22.81 -4.65 -6.23
CA TYR A 150 21.76 -4.37 -7.20
C TYR A 150 21.59 -2.85 -7.45
N ARG A 151 21.68 -2.04 -6.40
CA ARG A 151 21.56 -0.59 -6.50
C ARG A 151 22.74 0.03 -7.25
N LEU A 152 23.94 -0.50 -7.04
CA LEU A 152 25.17 0.01 -7.62
C LEU A 152 25.43 -0.51 -9.04
N GLU A 153 24.68 -1.51 -9.49
CA GLU A 153 24.71 -2.01 -10.87
C GLU A 153 24.53 -0.86 -11.87
N GLN A 154 25.40 -0.80 -12.87
CA GLN A 154 25.46 0.29 -13.84
C GLN A 154 24.12 0.55 -14.52
N LYS A 155 23.44 -0.53 -14.95
CA LYS A 155 22.11 -0.47 -15.55
C LYS A 155 21.06 0.17 -14.62
N THR A 156 21.17 -0.09 -13.33
CA THR A 156 20.29 0.53 -12.33
C THR A 156 20.59 2.01 -12.22
N LYS A 157 21.87 2.41 -12.15
CA LYS A 157 22.29 3.81 -12.08
C LYS A 157 21.87 4.63 -13.30
N GLU A 158 22.10 4.11 -14.50
CA GLU A 158 21.71 4.76 -15.75
C GLU A 158 20.21 5.03 -15.81
N LYS A 159 19.40 4.07 -15.36
CA LYS A 159 17.95 4.23 -15.32
C LYS A 159 17.49 5.28 -14.30
N ILE A 160 18.22 5.47 -13.19
CA ILE A 160 17.93 6.56 -12.24
C ILE A 160 18.20 7.90 -12.92
N LEU A 161 19.38 8.05 -13.51
CA LEU A 161 19.83 9.28 -14.17
C LEU A 161 18.91 9.67 -15.33
N GLU A 162 18.46 8.69 -16.13
CA GLU A 162 17.50 8.90 -17.21
C GLU A 162 16.19 9.50 -16.68
N LEU A 163 15.64 8.93 -15.60
CA LEU A 163 14.39 9.40 -15.00
C LEU A 163 14.53 10.77 -14.33
N GLU A 164 15.67 11.07 -13.73
CA GLU A 164 15.97 12.40 -13.16
C GLU A 164 16.09 13.46 -14.24
N SER A 165 16.72 13.14 -15.38
CA SER A 165 16.83 14.04 -16.52
C SER A 165 15.47 14.39 -17.14
N GLN A 166 14.52 13.46 -17.11
CA GLN A 166 13.14 13.65 -17.57
C GLN A 166 12.25 14.33 -16.51
N GLY A 167 12.59 14.20 -15.22
CA GLY A 167 11.83 14.72 -14.08
C GLY A 167 11.90 16.24 -13.88
N THR A 168 12.90 16.92 -14.43
CA THR A 168 13.06 18.39 -14.34
C THR A 168 11.93 19.17 -15.03
N LEU A 169 11.12 18.52 -15.89
CA LEU A 169 9.97 19.11 -16.59
C LEU A 169 8.60 18.75 -15.99
N PHE A 170 8.55 17.86 -14.99
CA PHE A 170 7.30 17.30 -14.43
C PHE A 170 7.24 17.38 -12.89
N SER A 171 7.90 18.38 -12.30
CA SER A 171 8.06 18.55 -10.85
C SER A 171 6.76 18.78 -10.06
N GLN A 172 5.59 18.83 -10.71
CA GLN A 172 4.31 19.05 -10.02
C GLN A 172 3.47 17.80 -9.72
N ILE A 173 3.85 16.58 -10.14
CA ILE A 173 3.07 15.36 -9.78
C ILE A 173 3.94 14.09 -9.70
N SER A 174 4.81 13.91 -8.71
CA SER A 174 5.42 12.58 -8.48
C SER A 174 5.35 12.12 -7.03
N GLU A 175 4.46 11.15 -6.77
CA GLU A 175 4.36 10.45 -5.48
C GLU A 175 5.52 9.48 -5.21
N ASN A 176 6.44 9.27 -6.16
CA ASN A 176 7.60 8.39 -6.03
C ASN A 176 8.85 9.05 -6.65
N ASP A 177 9.97 9.02 -5.91
CA ASP A 177 11.29 9.46 -6.39
C ASP A 177 11.78 8.65 -7.61
N SER A 178 12.73 9.19 -8.38
CA SER A 178 13.38 8.57 -9.55
C SER A 178 13.79 7.13 -9.25
N LEU A 179 14.33 6.89 -8.06
CA LEU A 179 14.68 5.57 -7.54
C LEU A 179 13.47 4.64 -7.45
N GLY A 180 12.38 5.07 -6.82
CA GLY A 180 11.15 4.28 -6.70
C GLY A 180 10.54 3.89 -8.06
N GLN A 181 10.84 4.66 -9.10
CA GLN A 181 10.44 4.41 -10.48
C GLN A 181 11.38 3.45 -11.23
N VAL A 182 12.70 3.52 -11.00
CA VAL A 182 13.69 2.54 -11.54
C VAL A 182 13.32 1.11 -11.18
N LEU A 183 12.89 0.92 -9.93
CA LEU A 183 12.37 -0.34 -9.40
C LEU A 183 11.13 -0.85 -10.15
N GLY A 184 10.57 -0.05 -11.05
CA GLY A 184 9.56 -0.42 -12.03
C GLY A 184 8.14 -0.32 -11.49
N LYS A 185 7.18 -0.06 -12.37
CA LYS A 185 5.76 -0.26 -12.07
C LYS A 185 5.51 -1.77 -11.95
N GLU A 186 4.86 -2.15 -10.87
CA GLU A 186 4.57 -3.56 -10.60
C GLU A 186 3.54 -4.10 -11.60
N ASN A 187 3.86 -5.25 -12.19
CA ASN A 187 2.97 -5.98 -13.09
C ASN A 187 2.61 -7.33 -12.46
N PRO A 188 1.68 -7.38 -11.49
CA PRO A 188 1.14 -8.64 -10.99
C PRO A 188 0.35 -9.28 -12.14
N ARG A 189 1.04 -10.07 -12.98
CA ARG A 189 0.57 -10.87 -14.13
C ARG A 189 -0.78 -10.43 -14.74
N ARG A 190 -0.67 -9.75 -15.88
CA ARG A 190 -1.72 -9.26 -16.80
C ARG A 190 -3.02 -10.10 -16.83
N VAL A 191 -4.11 -9.53 -16.32
CA VAL A 191 -5.44 -9.58 -16.94
C VAL A 191 -5.86 -8.13 -17.16
N ARG A 192 -6.38 -7.81 -18.36
CA ARG A 192 -6.75 -6.44 -18.74
C ARG A 192 -7.92 -5.95 -17.89
N GLY A 193 -7.65 -5.17 -16.85
CA GLY A 193 -8.59 -4.22 -16.27
C GLY A 193 -8.26 -2.83 -16.80
N LEU A 194 -9.28 -2.09 -17.26
CA LEU A 194 -9.14 -0.74 -17.80
C LEU A 194 -8.28 0.16 -16.89
N GLY A 195 -7.42 0.96 -17.51
CA GLY A 195 -6.44 1.79 -16.82
C GLY A 195 -7.05 2.83 -15.89
N PHE A 196 -6.41 3.05 -14.75
CA PHE A 196 -6.61 4.22 -13.91
C PHE A 196 -5.62 5.31 -14.30
N GLY A 197 -6.13 6.33 -14.99
CA GLY A 197 -5.54 7.66 -15.02
C GLY A 197 -6.67 8.69 -15.08
N PRO A 198 -6.77 9.66 -14.17
CA PRO A 198 -7.55 10.86 -14.45
C PRO A 198 -6.84 11.66 -15.54
N SER A 199 -7.55 11.96 -16.63
CA SER A 199 -7.20 13.08 -17.51
C SER A 199 -7.64 14.36 -16.78
N PRO A 200 -6.73 15.32 -16.52
CA PRO A 200 -7.09 16.61 -15.94
C PRO A 200 -8.19 17.35 -16.72
N THR A 201 -8.38 17.04 -18.00
CA THR A 201 -9.42 17.59 -18.88
C THR A 201 -10.83 17.08 -18.57
N LYS A 202 -10.98 16.01 -17.78
CA LYS A 202 -12.28 15.51 -17.30
C LYS A 202 -12.64 15.95 -15.87
N VAL A 203 -11.71 16.58 -15.15
CA VAL A 203 -11.93 17.11 -13.79
C VAL A 203 -12.26 18.60 -13.80
N PHE A 204 -11.73 19.37 -14.76
CA PHE A 204 -12.12 20.75 -15.00
C PHE A 204 -12.82 20.83 -16.35
N GLY A 205 -14.13 20.51 -16.34
CA GLY A 205 -15.00 20.78 -17.48
C GLY A 205 -14.94 22.26 -17.85
N GLN A 206 -14.93 22.54 -19.16
CA GLN A 206 -14.96 23.90 -19.69
C GLN A 206 -16.12 24.68 -19.06
N THR A 207 -15.81 25.73 -18.30
CA THR A 207 -16.80 26.70 -17.86
C THR A 207 -17.29 27.50 -19.07
N LYS A 208 -18.49 27.17 -19.54
CA LYS A 208 -19.37 28.15 -20.18
C LYS A 208 -20.60 28.31 -19.29
N THR A 209 -20.76 29.54 -18.79
CA THR A 209 -21.97 30.18 -18.22
C THR A 209 -23.27 29.59 -18.79
N THR A 210 -24.38 29.39 -18.05
CA THR A 210 -25.29 30.43 -17.52
C THR A 210 -26.42 29.81 -16.65
N ARG A 211 -26.76 30.47 -15.53
CA ARG A 211 -28.04 30.61 -14.76
C ARG A 211 -29.06 29.46 -14.52
N LEU A 212 -29.43 29.40 -13.22
CA LEU A 212 -30.75 29.22 -12.55
C LEU A 212 -31.47 27.84 -12.57
N GLY A 213 -31.73 27.33 -11.36
CA GLY A 213 -32.83 26.40 -11.07
C GLY A 213 -32.62 25.50 -9.86
N ARG A 214 -33.23 25.84 -8.72
CA ARG A 214 -33.36 25.03 -7.49
C ARG A 214 -33.82 23.60 -7.76
N ILE A 215 -33.21 22.58 -7.13
CA ILE A 215 -33.93 21.43 -6.55
C ILE A 215 -33.26 21.00 -5.23
N SER A 216 -34.12 20.74 -4.24
CA SER A 216 -33.90 20.44 -2.83
C SER A 216 -32.98 19.25 -2.54
N LEU A 217 -32.15 19.39 -1.52
CA LEU A 217 -31.55 18.28 -0.77
C LEU A 217 -32.65 17.55 0.01
N ASN A 218 -32.63 16.22 -0.04
CA ASN A 218 -33.09 15.34 1.03
C ASN A 218 -32.47 13.95 0.81
N CYS A 219 -31.43 13.63 1.57
CA CYS A 219 -30.89 12.28 1.69
C CYS A 219 -30.99 11.86 3.15
N SER A 220 -32.14 11.31 3.51
CA SER A 220 -32.32 10.41 4.66
C SER A 220 -32.25 8.99 4.13
N GLY A 221 -31.36 8.17 4.70
CA GLY A 221 -31.02 6.83 4.23
C GLY A 221 -29.70 6.41 4.88
N SER A 222 -29.65 6.32 6.21
CA SER A 222 -30.11 5.19 7.04
C SER A 222 -29.12 4.03 7.00
N ASN A 223 -28.56 3.76 8.18
CA ASN A 223 -27.51 2.79 8.49
C ASN A 223 -27.83 1.32 8.12
N ASP A 224 -29.00 1.05 7.55
CA ASP A 224 -29.52 -0.28 7.23
C ASP A 224 -28.78 -0.98 6.10
N ALA A 225 -28.24 -0.23 5.12
CA ALA A 225 -27.48 -0.81 4.01
C ALA A 225 -26.15 -1.43 4.47
N VAL A 226 -25.52 -0.85 5.50
CA VAL A 226 -24.28 -1.38 6.08
C VAL A 226 -24.58 -2.63 6.91
N VAL A 227 -25.70 -2.64 7.64
CA VAL A 227 -26.14 -3.78 8.45
C VAL A 227 -26.54 -4.97 7.57
N GLN A 228 -27.20 -4.72 6.43
CA GLN A 228 -27.58 -5.77 5.48
C GLN A 228 -26.38 -6.40 4.77
N GLU A 229 -25.35 -5.62 4.40
CA GLU A 229 -24.16 -6.18 3.77
C GLU A 229 -23.32 -6.99 4.77
N VAL A 230 -23.32 -6.61 6.06
CA VAL A 230 -22.70 -7.39 7.14
C VAL A 230 -23.41 -8.73 7.35
N ALA A 231 -24.74 -8.77 7.35
CA ALA A 231 -25.51 -10.02 7.47
C ALA A 231 -25.29 -10.96 6.27
N ARG A 232 -25.13 -10.41 5.06
CA ARG A 232 -24.85 -11.16 3.83
C ARG A 232 -23.46 -11.80 3.82
N LEU A 233 -22.49 -11.21 4.51
CA LEU A 233 -21.13 -11.76 4.66
C LEU A 233 -21.05 -12.88 5.71
N GLN A 234 -22.05 -13.00 6.60
CA GLN A 234 -22.13 -14.08 7.61
C GLN A 234 -22.62 -15.42 7.03
N THR A 235 -23.35 -15.42 5.91
CA THR A 235 -23.97 -16.63 5.33
C THR A 235 -23.05 -17.42 4.38
N LYS A 236 -21.79 -17.00 4.21
CA LYS A 236 -20.81 -17.64 3.31
C LYS A 236 -19.49 -18.04 3.99
N LEU A 237 -19.47 -18.06 5.33
CA LEU A 237 -18.47 -18.76 6.14
C LEU A 237 -19.05 -20.12 6.55
#